data_AF-A0A2M7FRH0-F1
#
_entry.id   AF-A0A2M7FRH0-F1
#
_cell.length_a   1.000
_cell.length_b   1.000
_cell.length_c   1.000
_cell.angle_alpha   90.00
_cell.angle_beta   90.00
_cell.angle_gamma   90.00
#
_symmetry.space_group_name_H-M   'P 1'
#
loop_
_entity.id
_entity.type
_entity.pdbx_description
1 polymer ?
#
loop_
_entity_poly.entity_id
_entity_poly.type
_entity_poly.pdbx_seq_one_letter_code
_entity_poly.pdbx_strand_id
1 'polypeptide(L)'
;YLAKAVDGSFRDGVKILDQVLSNSKKLTLSDLTQAISGSATYKIDDLVSALAKKDINVALAELNEATKNGMDLTYLLVNLMRALRDKLLDGSIEMGATKLIFTLDEVARRQATSLDGELLIQVAIVEWCKIDSSTAVGMTKKVEPTSSRAESRDPISSWAQMKEKLKSERGDIIDEARA
;
A
#
# COMPACT_ATOMS: atom_id res chain seq x y z
N TYR A 1 -15.76 6.73 22.09
CA TYR A 1 -15.69 5.90 20.87
C TYR A 1 -17.07 5.72 20.24
N LEU A 2 -18.04 5.09 20.94
CA LEU A 2 -19.40 4.86 20.42
C LEU A 2 -20.09 6.11 19.85
N ALA A 3 -20.13 7.21 20.62
CA ALA A 3 -20.75 8.47 20.19
C ALA A 3 -20.14 9.04 18.88
N LYS A 4 -18.84 8.83 18.65
CA LYS A 4 -18.12 9.25 17.42
C LYS A 4 -18.39 8.29 16.25
N ALA A 5 -18.65 7.01 16.55
CA ALA A 5 -18.98 5.99 15.55
C ALA A 5 -20.42 6.13 15.04
N VAL A 6 -21.37 6.47 15.90
CA VAL A 6 -22.79 6.62 15.54
C VAL A 6 -23.19 8.04 15.13
N ASP A 7 -22.20 8.93 14.95
CA ASP A 7 -22.39 10.32 14.51
C ASP A 7 -23.47 11.10 15.29
N GLY A 8 -23.56 10.84 16.60
CA GLY A 8 -24.57 11.48 17.47
C GLY A 8 -25.98 10.89 17.41
N SER A 9 -26.23 9.85 16.60
CA SER A 9 -27.50 9.12 16.61
C SER A 9 -27.66 8.31 17.90
N PHE A 10 -28.50 8.80 18.82
CA PHE A 10 -28.79 8.10 20.07
C PHE A 10 -29.42 6.72 19.81
N ARG A 11 -30.32 6.61 18.83
CA ARG A 11 -30.99 5.36 18.46
C ARG A 11 -30.00 4.30 17.99
N ASP A 12 -29.05 4.68 17.14
CA ASP A 12 -28.06 3.74 16.61
C ASP A 12 -27.05 3.36 17.70
N GLY A 13 -26.69 4.31 18.58
CA GLY A 13 -25.89 4.03 19.77
C GLY A 13 -26.51 2.98 20.69
N VAL A 14 -27.81 3.09 20.98
CA VAL A 14 -28.54 2.10 21.80
C VAL A 14 -28.61 0.75 21.09
N LYS A 15 -28.88 0.73 19.78
CA LYS A 15 -28.94 -0.53 19.00
C LYS A 15 -27.62 -1.30 19.06
N ILE A 16 -26.49 -0.63 18.85
CA ILE A 16 -25.16 -1.26 18.89
C ILE A 16 -24.84 -1.73 20.31
N LEU A 17 -25.20 -0.93 21.33
CA LEU A 17 -25.01 -1.30 22.73
C LEU A 17 -25.78 -2.58 23.08
N ASP A 18 -27.04 -2.67 22.65
CA ASP A 18 -27.92 -3.81 22.91
C ASP A 18 -27.41 -5.09 22.19
N GLN A 19 -26.90 -4.94 20.97
CA GLN A 19 -26.26 -6.03 20.22
C GLN A 19 -25.02 -6.57 20.95
N VAL A 20 -24.17 -5.70 21.52
CA VAL A 20 -22.96 -6.12 22.25
C VAL A 20 -23.31 -6.75 23.60
N LEU A 21 -24.27 -6.18 24.33
CA LEU A 21 -24.74 -6.73 25.61
C LEU A 21 -25.45 -8.08 25.46
N SER A 22 -26.08 -8.32 24.31
CA SER A 22 -26.69 -9.62 23.99
C SER A 22 -25.66 -10.74 23.86
N ASN A 23 -24.46 -10.42 23.37
CA ASN A 23 -23.39 -11.40 23.13
C ASN A 23 -22.42 -11.54 24.31
N SER A 24 -22.31 -10.53 25.17
CA SER A 24 -21.31 -10.46 26.24
C SER A 24 -21.87 -9.80 27.50
N LYS A 25 -21.72 -10.45 28.67
CA LYS A 25 -22.07 -9.85 29.97
C LYS A 25 -21.15 -8.69 30.39
N LYS A 26 -19.99 -8.56 29.77
CA LYS A 26 -19.03 -7.47 30.01
C LYS A 26 -18.78 -6.74 28.71
N LEU A 27 -18.91 -5.43 28.74
CA LEU A 27 -18.67 -4.57 27.58
C LEU A 27 -17.18 -4.25 27.48
N THR A 28 -16.50 -4.77 26.46
CA THR A 28 -15.11 -4.41 26.15
C THR A 28 -15.03 -3.54 24.91
N LEU A 29 -13.93 -2.80 24.74
CA LEU A 29 -13.72 -1.98 23.54
C LEU A 29 -13.64 -2.83 22.27
N SER A 30 -13.06 -4.04 22.34
CA SER A 30 -12.97 -4.94 21.20
C SER A 30 -14.35 -5.38 20.71
N ASP A 31 -15.27 -5.68 21.62
CA ASP A 31 -16.63 -6.09 21.25
C ASP A 31 -17.39 -4.95 20.56
N LEU A 32 -17.18 -3.71 21.05
CA LEU A 32 -17.77 -2.51 20.45
C LEU A 32 -17.18 -2.25 19.06
N THR A 33 -15.85 -2.33 18.92
CA THR A 33 -15.15 -2.12 17.65
C THR A 33 -15.53 -3.20 16.63
N GLN A 34 -15.68 -4.46 17.05
CA GLN A 34 -16.16 -5.53 16.20
C GLN A 34 -17.60 -5.30 15.75
N ALA A 35 -18.49 -4.88 16.65
CA ALA A 35 -19.89 -4.60 16.31
C ALA A 35 -20.05 -3.41 15.34
N ILE A 36 -19.15 -2.43 15.42
CA ILE A 36 -19.18 -1.22 14.60
C ILE A 36 -18.48 -1.42 13.24
N SER A 37 -17.34 -2.11 13.23
CA SER A 37 -16.43 -2.16 12.07
C SER A 37 -16.35 -3.51 11.38
N GLY A 38 -16.92 -4.57 11.97
CA GLY A 38 -16.76 -5.95 11.53
C GLY A 38 -15.47 -6.63 12.00
N SER A 39 -14.48 -5.86 12.48
CA SER A 39 -13.17 -6.36 12.91
C SER A 39 -12.76 -5.78 14.28
N ALA A 40 -11.98 -6.52 15.06
CA ALA A 40 -11.62 -6.08 16.42
C ALA A 40 -10.36 -5.20 16.50
N THR A 41 -9.49 -5.15 15.48
CA THR A 41 -8.09 -4.67 15.71
C THR A 41 -7.39 -4.00 14.52
N TYR A 42 -8.04 -3.77 13.39
CA TYR A 42 -7.34 -3.17 12.24
C TYR A 42 -6.94 -1.70 12.50
N LYS A 43 -5.69 -1.36 12.15
CA LYS A 43 -5.11 -0.03 12.34
C LYS A 43 -5.15 0.76 11.04
N ILE A 44 -6.06 1.72 10.96
CA ILE A 44 -6.18 2.59 9.79
C ILE A 44 -4.94 3.48 9.57
N ASP A 45 -4.17 3.75 10.62
CA ASP A 45 -3.01 4.63 10.58
C ASP A 45 -1.89 4.10 9.67
N ASP A 46 -1.75 2.79 9.55
CA ASP A 46 -0.73 2.15 8.71
C ASP A 46 -1.08 2.34 7.23
N LEU A 47 -2.35 2.14 6.86
CA LEU A 47 -2.87 2.45 5.52
C LEU A 47 -2.73 3.95 5.18
N VAL A 48 -3.08 4.84 6.10
CA VAL A 48 -2.95 6.30 5.90
C VAL A 48 -1.49 6.70 5.69
N SER A 49 -0.58 6.10 6.47
CA SER A 49 0.86 6.34 6.35
C SER A 49 1.40 5.83 5.01
N ALA A 50 0.93 4.67 4.54
CA ALA A 50 1.28 4.14 3.22
C ALA A 50 0.80 5.06 2.09
N LEU A 51 -0.44 5.57 2.18
CA LEU A 51 -1.00 6.51 1.20
C LEU A 51 -0.28 7.87 1.20
N ALA A 52 0.14 8.35 2.38
CA ALA A 52 0.95 9.56 2.51
C ALA A 52 2.33 9.38 1.87
N LYS A 53 2.94 8.21 2.03
CA LYS A 53 4.22 7.84 1.40
C LYS A 53 4.10 7.41 -0.06
N LYS A 54 2.86 7.28 -0.58
CA LYS A 54 2.54 6.77 -1.92
C LYS A 54 3.10 5.36 -2.19
N ASP A 55 3.20 4.55 -1.15
CA ASP A 55 3.65 3.17 -1.26
C ASP A 55 2.48 2.27 -1.65
N ILE A 56 2.38 1.97 -2.94
CA ILE A 56 1.31 1.14 -3.51
C ILE A 56 1.30 -0.25 -2.87
N ASN A 57 2.47 -0.87 -2.70
CA ASN A 57 2.57 -2.24 -2.25
C ASN A 57 2.06 -2.36 -0.81
N VAL A 58 2.48 -1.44 0.05
CA VAL A 58 2.04 -1.42 1.45
C VAL A 58 0.57 -1.04 1.53
N ALA A 59 0.10 -0.03 0.78
CA ALA A 59 -1.30 0.38 0.83
C ALA A 59 -2.27 -0.73 0.37
N LEU A 60 -1.92 -1.49 -0.67
CA LEU A 60 -2.72 -2.63 -1.12
C LEU A 60 -2.66 -3.83 -0.16
N ALA A 61 -1.51 -4.06 0.48
CA ALA A 61 -1.37 -5.11 1.50
C ALA A 61 -2.24 -4.83 2.72
N GLU A 62 -2.22 -3.59 3.22
CA GLU A 62 -3.04 -3.13 4.34
C GLU A 62 -4.54 -3.21 4.02
N LEU A 63 -4.95 -2.78 2.82
CA LEU A 63 -6.33 -2.92 2.37
C LEU A 63 -6.79 -4.39 2.35
N ASN A 64 -5.96 -5.28 1.79
CA ASN A 64 -6.28 -6.72 1.74
C ASN A 64 -6.35 -7.33 3.15
N GLU A 65 -5.49 -6.89 4.07
CA GLU A 65 -5.55 -7.30 5.48
C GLU A 65 -6.86 -6.81 6.14
N ALA A 66 -7.28 -5.57 5.89
CA ALA A 66 -8.56 -5.05 6.37
C ALA A 66 -9.74 -5.91 5.89
N THR A 67 -9.78 -6.22 4.58
CA THR A 67 -10.85 -7.05 4.00
C THR A 67 -10.83 -8.47 4.54
N LYS A 68 -9.65 -9.11 4.64
CA LYS A 68 -9.50 -10.47 5.22
C LYS A 68 -9.97 -10.55 6.67
N ASN A 69 -9.79 -9.47 7.41
CA ASN A 69 -10.26 -9.34 8.78
C ASN A 69 -11.78 -9.09 8.89
N GLY A 70 -12.51 -9.11 7.78
CA GLY A 70 -13.96 -8.93 7.73
C GLY A 70 -14.41 -7.49 7.95
N MET A 71 -13.53 -6.51 7.69
CA MET A 71 -13.87 -5.10 7.86
C MET A 71 -14.92 -4.66 6.83
N ASP A 72 -15.93 -3.92 7.30
CA ASP A 72 -16.88 -3.27 6.41
C ASP A 72 -16.18 -2.18 5.58
N LEU A 73 -16.30 -2.26 4.25
CA LEU A 73 -15.62 -1.36 3.32
C LEU A 73 -16.11 0.10 3.44
N THR A 74 -17.39 0.31 3.76
CA THR A 74 -17.94 1.66 3.99
C THR A 74 -17.33 2.27 5.24
N TYR A 75 -17.26 1.49 6.32
CA TYR A 75 -16.63 1.91 7.56
C TYR A 75 -15.14 2.18 7.37
N LEU A 76 -14.44 1.34 6.60
CA LEU A 76 -13.04 1.53 6.23
C LEU A 76 -12.84 2.86 5.49
N LEU A 77 -13.61 3.12 4.44
CA LEU A 77 -13.51 4.35 3.64
C LEU A 77 -13.80 5.61 4.46
N VAL A 78 -14.83 5.59 5.30
CA VAL A 78 -15.17 6.74 6.17
C VAL A 78 -14.05 7.01 7.16
N ASN A 79 -13.48 5.97 7.79
CA ASN A 79 -12.34 6.16 8.68
C ASN A 79 -11.08 6.59 7.95
N LEU A 80 -10.83 6.07 6.76
CA LEU A 80 -9.70 6.47 5.92
C LEU A 80 -9.78 7.96 5.60
N MET A 81 -10.94 8.45 5.15
CA MET A 81 -11.15 9.88 4.88
C MET A 81 -11.02 10.74 6.14
N ARG A 82 -11.53 10.27 7.29
CA ARG A 82 -11.37 10.97 8.58
C ARG A 82 -9.90 11.05 9.01
N ALA A 83 -9.16 9.95 8.91
CA ALA A 83 -7.75 9.91 9.27
C ALA A 83 -6.88 10.73 8.30
N LEU A 84 -7.18 10.71 7.00
CA LEU A 84 -6.55 11.60 6.02
C LEU A 84 -6.83 13.08 6.32
N ARG A 85 -8.06 13.43 6.71
CA ARG A 85 -8.40 14.77 7.16
C ARG A 85 -7.59 15.16 8.40
N ASP A 86 -7.52 14.30 9.40
CA ASP A 86 -6.78 14.58 10.63
C ASP A 86 -5.29 14.83 10.34
N LYS A 87 -4.69 14.03 9.43
CA LYS A 87 -3.31 14.25 8.95
C LYS A 87 -3.13 15.50 8.10
N LEU A 88 -4.15 15.89 7.33
CA LEU A 88 -4.15 17.14 6.56
C LEU A 88 -4.20 18.35 7.50
N LEU A 89 -5.01 18.30 8.57
CA LEU A 89 -5.10 19.36 9.57
C LEU A 89 -3.82 19.48 10.41
N ASP A 90 -3.14 18.36 10.64
CA ASP A 90 -1.82 18.30 11.29
C ASP A 90 -0.68 18.80 10.38
N GLY A 91 -0.95 19.06 9.09
CA GLY A 91 0.07 19.49 8.13
C GLY A 91 1.06 18.39 7.72
N SER A 92 0.80 17.14 8.13
CA SER A 92 1.62 15.97 7.83
C SER A 92 1.50 15.47 6.38
N ILE A 93 0.51 15.97 5.62
CA ILE A 93 0.26 15.58 4.23
C ILE A 93 0.07 16.82 3.36
N GLU A 94 0.60 16.75 2.13
CA GLU A 94 0.47 17.80 1.14
C GLU A 94 -0.98 18.04 0.71
N MET A 95 -1.29 19.26 0.28
CA MET A 95 -2.61 19.69 -0.16
C MET A 95 -3.19 18.84 -1.30
N GLY A 96 -2.35 18.07 -2.01
CA GLY A 96 -2.76 17.04 -2.96
C GLY A 96 -3.73 16.02 -2.36
N ALA A 97 -3.66 15.72 -1.06
CA ALA A 97 -4.54 14.75 -0.40
C ALA A 97 -6.02 15.18 -0.38
N THR A 98 -6.32 16.46 -0.63
CA THR A 98 -7.70 16.89 -0.87
C THR A 98 -8.30 16.19 -2.09
N LYS A 99 -7.53 16.00 -3.18
CA LYS A 99 -7.96 15.25 -4.36
C LYS A 99 -8.24 13.79 -4.00
N LEU A 100 -7.37 13.17 -3.19
CA LEU A 100 -7.58 11.80 -2.71
C LEU A 100 -8.89 11.67 -1.94
N ILE A 101 -9.19 12.61 -1.04
CA ILE A 101 -10.43 12.59 -0.26
C ILE A 101 -11.65 12.66 -1.20
N PHE A 102 -11.62 13.49 -2.24
CA PHE A 102 -12.71 13.55 -3.23
C PHE A 102 -12.84 12.26 -4.04
N THR A 103 -11.73 11.67 -4.50
CA THR A 103 -11.75 10.39 -5.21
C THR A 103 -12.30 9.27 -4.32
N LEU A 104 -11.91 9.23 -3.04
CA LEU A 104 -12.43 8.26 -2.07
C LEU A 104 -13.92 8.45 -1.79
N ASP A 105 -14.42 9.69 -1.73
CA ASP A 105 -15.85 10.00 -1.58
C ASP A 105 -16.67 9.55 -2.80
N GLU A 106 -16.10 9.66 -4.00
CA GLU A 106 -16.70 9.12 -5.21
C GLU A 106 -16.74 7.59 -5.20
N VAL A 107 -15.64 6.94 -4.83
CA VAL A 107 -15.57 5.47 -4.68
C VAL A 107 -16.54 4.98 -3.61
N ALA A 108 -16.65 5.66 -2.49
CA ALA A 108 -17.58 5.32 -1.40
C ALA A 108 -19.05 5.32 -1.85
N ARG A 109 -19.41 6.17 -2.81
CA ARG A 109 -20.76 6.18 -3.41
C ARG A 109 -20.96 5.08 -4.44
N ARG A 110 -19.91 4.76 -5.22
CA ARG A 110 -19.97 3.76 -6.29
C ARG A 110 -19.83 2.32 -5.77
N GLN A 111 -19.18 2.09 -4.64
CA GLN A 111 -19.00 0.74 -4.09
C GLN A 111 -20.33 0.05 -3.75
N ALA A 112 -21.35 0.82 -3.34
CA ALA A 112 -22.64 0.27 -2.93
C ALA A 112 -23.43 -0.35 -4.10
N THR A 113 -23.07 0.00 -5.34
CA THR A 113 -23.69 -0.50 -6.57
C THR A 113 -22.74 -1.35 -7.41
N SER A 114 -21.49 -1.52 -6.98
CA SER A 114 -20.48 -2.31 -7.68
C SER A 114 -20.60 -3.79 -7.33
N LEU A 115 -20.31 -4.65 -8.30
CA LEU A 115 -20.20 -6.10 -8.10
C LEU A 115 -18.98 -6.46 -7.24
N ASP A 116 -17.96 -5.61 -7.26
CA ASP A 116 -16.75 -5.72 -6.45
C ASP A 116 -16.37 -4.30 -5.96
N GLY A 117 -16.73 -4.01 -4.71
CA GLY A 117 -16.41 -2.73 -4.07
C GLY A 117 -14.94 -2.61 -3.71
N GLU A 118 -14.27 -3.73 -3.43
CA GLU A 118 -12.86 -3.76 -3.03
C GLU A 118 -11.97 -3.32 -4.21
N LEU A 119 -12.25 -3.82 -5.41
CA LEU A 119 -11.50 -3.47 -6.61
C LEU A 119 -11.51 -1.96 -6.90
N LEU A 120 -12.65 -1.29 -6.68
CA LEU A 120 -12.74 0.16 -6.88
C LEU A 120 -11.80 0.94 -5.94
N ILE A 121 -11.68 0.48 -4.70
CA ILE A 121 -10.78 1.08 -3.71
C ILE A 121 -9.33 0.83 -4.12
N GLN A 122 -8.99 -0.39 -4.56
CA GLN A 122 -7.65 -0.72 -5.05
C GLN A 122 -7.24 0.16 -6.24
N VAL A 123 -8.14 0.37 -7.21
CA VAL A 123 -7.90 1.25 -8.37
C VAL A 123 -7.63 2.68 -7.92
N ALA A 124 -8.43 3.23 -7.01
CA ALA A 124 -8.24 4.59 -6.51
C ALA A 124 -6.90 4.76 -5.76
N ILE A 125 -6.46 3.75 -5.00
CA ILE A 125 -5.15 3.75 -4.34
C ILE A 125 -4.02 3.79 -5.39
N VAL A 126 -4.13 2.98 -6.44
CA VAL A 126 -3.13 2.94 -7.52
C VAL A 126 -3.08 4.27 -8.27
N GLU A 127 -4.23 4.86 -8.60
CA GLU A 127 -4.31 6.17 -9.25
C GLU A 127 -3.66 7.26 -8.39
N TRP A 128 -3.96 7.28 -7.09
CA TRP A 128 -3.37 8.23 -6.16
C TRP A 128 -1.85 8.17 -6.09
N CYS A 129 -1.30 6.97 -6.01
CA CYS A 129 0.14 6.80 -5.90
C CYS A 129 0.86 7.12 -7.22
N LYS A 130 0.20 6.95 -8.38
CA LYS A 130 0.74 7.31 -9.70
C LYS A 130 0.77 8.81 -9.98
N ILE A 131 -0.09 9.60 -9.34
CA ILE A 131 -0.22 11.05 -9.61
C ILE A 131 1.11 11.82 -9.42
N ASP A 132 2.04 11.32 -8.60
CA ASP A 132 3.37 11.95 -8.40
C ASP A 132 4.56 11.12 -8.90
N SER A 133 4.35 9.87 -9.35
CA SER A 133 5.44 9.11 -9.98
C SER A 133 5.86 9.69 -11.34
N SER A 134 5.08 10.62 -11.90
CA SER A 134 5.43 11.38 -13.13
C SER A 134 6.51 12.44 -12.88
N THR A 135 6.63 12.99 -11.66
CA THR A 135 7.57 14.06 -11.32
C THR A 135 8.80 13.58 -10.53
N ALA A 136 8.87 12.28 -10.19
CA ALA A 136 9.98 11.69 -9.44
C ALA A 136 10.81 10.62 -10.21
N VAL A 137 10.63 10.46 -11.53
CA VAL A 137 11.60 9.72 -12.37
C VAL A 137 12.68 10.69 -12.83
N GLY A 138 13.50 11.14 -11.88
CA GLY A 138 14.51 12.16 -12.16
C GLY A 138 15.50 12.41 -11.04
N MET A 139 15.73 11.45 -10.13
CA MET A 139 16.88 11.50 -9.22
C MET A 139 17.16 10.12 -8.63
N THR A 140 17.72 9.23 -9.46
CA THR A 140 18.55 8.14 -8.95
C THR A 140 19.87 8.74 -8.46
N LYS A 141 19.85 9.33 -7.26
CA LYS A 141 21.08 9.54 -6.51
C LYS A 141 21.52 8.15 -6.06
N LYS A 142 22.49 7.62 -6.79
CA LYS A 142 23.34 6.48 -6.44
C LYS A 142 23.80 6.64 -4.99
N VAL A 143 23.14 5.94 -4.06
CA VAL A 143 23.70 5.64 -2.74
C VAL A 143 24.02 4.17 -2.79
N GLU A 144 25.32 3.91 -2.91
CA GLU A 144 25.93 2.60 -2.75
C GLU A 144 25.55 2.04 -1.37
N PRO A 145 25.14 0.76 -1.27
CA PRO A 145 25.22 0.07 0.01
C PRO A 145 26.70 -0.25 0.24
N THR A 146 27.28 0.34 1.30
CA THR A 146 28.54 -0.12 1.88
C THR A 146 28.33 -1.51 2.48
N SER A 147 28.46 -2.54 1.63
CA SER A 147 28.75 -3.90 2.07
C SER A 147 30.26 -4.04 2.20
N SER A 148 30.74 -4.15 3.45
CA SER A 148 32.06 -4.71 3.68
C SER A 148 31.99 -6.23 3.54
N ARG A 149 32.75 -6.72 2.54
CA ARG A 149 33.54 -7.96 2.59
C ARG A 149 32.82 -9.28 2.30
N ALA A 150 32.91 -9.73 1.05
CA ALA A 150 33.55 -11.00 0.66
C ALA A 150 33.49 -11.17 -0.87
N GLU A 151 34.52 -11.79 -1.41
CA GLU A 151 34.83 -11.96 -2.83
C GLU A 151 33.74 -12.72 -3.61
N SER A 152 33.40 -12.27 -4.82
CA SER A 152 33.14 -13.18 -5.95
C SER A 152 33.15 -12.45 -7.30
N ARG A 153 34.21 -12.79 -8.05
CA ARG A 153 34.43 -12.75 -9.51
C ARG A 153 33.24 -12.37 -10.41
N ASP A 154 33.41 -11.28 -11.17
CA ASP A 154 32.61 -10.98 -12.35
C ASP A 154 32.85 -12.02 -13.47
N PRO A 155 31.80 -12.67 -14.03
CA PRO A 155 31.95 -13.61 -15.14
C PRO A 155 32.20 -12.96 -16.50
N ILE A 156 32.25 -11.63 -16.60
CA ILE A 156 32.09 -10.93 -17.89
C ILE A 156 33.43 -10.45 -18.50
N SER A 157 34.54 -10.45 -17.75
CA SER A 157 35.88 -10.17 -18.33
C SER A 157 36.52 -11.40 -19.01
N SER A 158 36.14 -12.61 -18.61
CA SER A 158 36.68 -13.87 -19.14
C SER A 158 36.27 -14.14 -20.59
N TRP A 159 35.05 -13.77 -21.01
CA TRP A 159 34.57 -14.01 -22.36
C TRP A 159 35.19 -13.05 -23.39
N ALA A 160 35.54 -11.83 -22.99
CA ALA A 160 36.23 -10.87 -23.84
C ALA A 160 37.67 -11.32 -24.14
N GLN A 161 38.39 -11.77 -23.10
CA GLN A 161 39.75 -12.29 -23.25
C GLN A 161 39.79 -13.64 -24.01
N MET A 162 38.76 -14.47 -23.88
CA MET A 162 38.68 -15.76 -24.57
C MET A 162 38.40 -15.62 -26.07
N LYS A 163 37.63 -14.61 -26.49
CA LYS A 163 37.43 -14.31 -27.93
C LYS A 163 38.70 -13.81 -28.60
N GLU A 164 39.52 -13.05 -27.88
CA GLU A 164 40.79 -12.53 -28.40
C GLU A 164 41.84 -13.64 -28.53
N LYS A 165 41.88 -14.58 -27.57
CA LYS A 165 42.74 -15.77 -27.65
C LYS A 165 42.34 -16.73 -28.77
N LEU A 166 41.04 -16.96 -28.98
CA LEU A 166 40.52 -17.79 -30.09
C LEU A 166 40.75 -17.16 -31.47
N LYS A 167 40.90 -15.84 -31.56
CA LYS A 167 41.24 -15.17 -32.82
C LYS A 167 42.72 -15.25 -33.15
N SER A 168 43.59 -15.27 -32.13
CA SER A 168 45.04 -15.47 -32.27
C SER A 168 45.37 -16.91 -32.67
N GLU A 169 44.79 -17.92 -32.01
CA GLU A 169 45.08 -19.34 -32.31
C GLU A 169 44.54 -19.79 -33.68
N ARG A 170 43.51 -19.12 -34.22
CA ARG A 170 42.95 -19.45 -35.55
C ARG A 170 43.73 -18.80 -36.71
N GLY A 171 44.64 -17.87 -36.42
CA GLY A 171 45.57 -17.29 -37.40
C GLY A 171 46.75 -18.22 -37.69
N ASP A 172 47.30 -18.86 -36.65
CA ASP A 172 48.52 -19.68 -36.77
C ASP A 172 48.28 -21.05 -37.45
N ILE A 173 47.06 -21.58 -37.45
CA ILE A 173 46.73 -22.87 -38.09
C ILE A 173 46.61 -22.74 -39.64
N ILE A 174 46.47 -21.52 -40.17
CA ILE A 174 46.28 -21.30 -41.62
C ILE A 174 47.63 -21.14 -42.34
N ASP A 175 48.70 -20.72 -41.66
CA ASP A 175 50.03 -20.55 -42.24
C ASP A 175 50.92 -21.82 -42.20
N GLU A 176 50.58 -22.83 -41.39
CA GLU A 176 51.30 -24.13 -41.38
C GLU A 176 50.72 -25.17 -42.35
N ALA A 177 49.65 -24.83 -43.07
CA ALA A 177 49.06 -25.67 -44.13
C ALA A 177 49.42 -25.20 -45.57
N ARG A 178 50.38 -24.26 -45.70
CA ARG A 178 50.81 -23.70 -46.99
C ARG A 178 52.33 -23.67 -47.23
N ALA A 179 53.11 -24.40 -46.44
CA ALA A 179 54.52 -24.70 -46.69
C ALA A 179 54.68 -26.14 -47.20
#